data_AF-A0A2E4V4Q0-F1
#
_entry.id   AF-A0A2E4V4Q0-F1
#
_cell.length_a   1.000
_cell.length_b   1.000
_cell.length_c   1.000
_cell.angle_alpha   90.00
_cell.angle_beta   90.00
_cell.angle_gamma   90.00
#
_symmetry.space_group_name_H-M   'P 1'
#
loop_
_entity.id
_entity.type
_entity.pdbx_description
1 polymer ?
#
loop_
_entity_poly.entity_id
_entity_poly.type
_entity_poly.pdbx_seq_one_letter_code
_entity_poly.pdbx_strand_id
1 'polypeptide(L)'
;MDASLDFSVLKNQDTWKAFIIGIVLFCIIGFASLSLFGMSSSIYGVSDDIETVPDFIAPTMNRTGIDDSHPLDNGSLQLSNLRGNVVILDFMAVDCANCHYVQEHIETNLEYWRGLDGDYPVVVVSVATWYSLESFEQINETFGDSNSDKFMDWIVVNGGTETIILENGSRGDMAEYYSAQLIPLALVIDHEGYVIAKENTGLPLDRWKSFDNAVEKANEGDAEDLRFGIEKTDRSTYGVFIIGLFLGFLVYFSPCAFPVLPSYITYTLSLGMREEELRNNGKIVGSFPGPFAIGGYAALGQLTFFAVVGIIIFGLSEMFNLSGYLHKIAIAIAVLLIILGALMLLGWTSHLLSKVQKIIDNYQTNEDSDDVFTPRRNMYLWGIGYSAASVDCTAAAVFPFIGWLAVVGRTEFIFGLVGLMISVSFLMIAVTALVSFGRQAMIGYLRSSTGLIKAIGSWMMIFAGLGLYLYLTEPEMISMLVY
;
A
#
# COMPACT_ATOMS: atom_id res chain seq x y z
N MET A 1 9.50 36.66 -19.82
CA MET A 1 8.04 36.54 -19.98
C MET A 1 7.48 36.28 -18.60
N ASP A 2 6.72 37.23 -18.06
CA ASP A 2 6.20 37.17 -16.70
C ASP A 2 5.25 35.98 -16.55
N ALA A 3 5.66 34.99 -15.76
CA ALA A 3 4.86 33.82 -15.46
C ALA A 3 3.86 34.12 -14.33
N SER A 4 2.80 34.86 -14.68
CA SER A 4 1.60 34.95 -13.85
C SER A 4 0.82 33.63 -13.88
N LEU A 5 0.13 33.29 -12.79
CA LEU A 5 -0.83 32.18 -12.75
C LEU A 5 -1.78 32.29 -13.96
N ASP A 6 -1.77 31.30 -14.84
CA ASP A 6 -2.57 31.34 -16.06
C ASP A 6 -3.94 30.69 -15.82
N PHE A 7 -4.85 31.47 -15.25
CA PHE A 7 -6.23 31.05 -15.06
C PHE A 7 -7.01 30.91 -16.38
N SER A 8 -6.46 31.36 -17.52
CA SER A 8 -7.12 31.18 -18.82
C SER A 8 -7.19 29.71 -19.24
N VAL A 9 -6.30 28.86 -18.71
CA VAL A 9 -6.30 27.41 -18.92
C VAL A 9 -7.58 26.76 -18.40
N LEU A 10 -8.18 27.29 -17.31
CA LEU A 10 -9.45 26.78 -16.76
C LEU A 10 -10.66 27.10 -17.66
N LYS A 11 -10.51 28.06 -18.58
CA LYS A 11 -11.53 28.40 -19.57
C LYS A 11 -11.41 27.55 -20.84
N ASN A 12 -10.31 26.82 -21.02
CA ASN A 12 -10.08 25.98 -22.18
C ASN A 12 -10.88 24.66 -22.07
N GLN A 13 -11.55 24.26 -23.15
CA GLN A 13 -12.34 23.03 -23.18
C GLN A 13 -11.47 21.78 -23.00
N ASP A 14 -10.22 21.81 -23.46
CA ASP A 14 -9.34 20.64 -23.36
C ASP A 14 -8.93 20.33 -21.91
N THR A 15 -8.91 21.33 -21.03
CA THR A 15 -8.65 21.16 -19.59
C THR A 15 -9.78 20.38 -18.90
N TRP A 16 -11.03 20.63 -19.28
CA TRP A 16 -12.20 19.93 -18.74
C TRP A 16 -12.41 18.56 -19.39
N LYS A 17 -12.03 18.39 -20.66
CA LYS A 17 -11.92 17.04 -21.25
C LYS A 17 -10.89 16.21 -20.49
N ALA A 18 -9.73 16.79 -20.18
CA ALA A 18 -8.70 16.15 -19.39
C ALA A 18 -9.16 15.82 -17.97
N PHE A 19 -9.99 16.66 -17.34
CA PHE A 19 -10.63 16.35 -16.06
C PHE A 19 -11.47 15.07 -16.12
N ILE A 20 -12.38 14.97 -17.11
CA ILE A 20 -13.25 13.80 -17.27
C ILE A 20 -12.43 12.54 -17.55
N ILE A 21 -11.45 12.63 -18.46
CA ILE A 21 -10.56 11.50 -18.77
C ILE A 21 -9.74 11.12 -17.53
N GLY A 22 -9.26 12.10 -16.76
CA GLY A 22 -8.53 11.90 -15.51
C GLY A 22 -9.36 11.15 -14.47
N ILE A 23 -10.63 11.50 -14.28
CA ILE A 23 -11.55 10.77 -13.39
C ILE A 23 -11.69 9.32 -13.85
N VAL A 24 -12.03 9.10 -15.13
CA VAL A 24 -12.25 7.74 -15.65
C VAL A 24 -10.99 6.89 -15.49
N LEU A 25 -9.81 7.41 -15.85
CA LEU A 25 -8.55 6.70 -15.69
C LEU A 25 -8.22 6.45 -14.21
N PHE A 26 -8.42 7.44 -13.34
CA PHE A 26 -8.17 7.29 -11.90
C PHE A 26 -9.08 6.22 -11.29
N CYS A 27 -10.37 6.20 -11.62
CA CYS A 27 -11.29 5.16 -11.15
C CYS A 27 -10.92 3.77 -11.67
N ILE A 28 -10.57 3.64 -12.96
CA ILE A 28 -10.16 2.35 -13.54
C ILE A 28 -8.87 1.84 -12.89
N ILE A 29 -7.85 2.70 -12.76
CA ILE A 29 -6.56 2.35 -12.16
C ILE A 29 -6.74 2.04 -10.68
N GLY A 30 -7.51 2.86 -9.96
CA GLY A 30 -7.84 2.65 -8.55
C GLY A 30 -8.56 1.32 -8.33
N PHE A 31 -9.63 1.05 -9.09
CA PHE A 31 -10.37 -0.22 -9.03
C PHE A 31 -9.49 -1.43 -9.36
N ALA A 32 -8.69 -1.35 -10.44
CA ALA A 32 -7.78 -2.44 -10.81
C ALA A 32 -6.72 -2.68 -9.74
N SER A 33 -6.14 -1.62 -9.17
CA SER A 33 -5.12 -1.72 -8.12
C SER A 33 -5.71 -2.29 -6.83
N LEU A 34 -6.88 -1.80 -6.41
CA LEU A 34 -7.60 -2.30 -5.23
C LEU A 34 -8.06 -3.75 -5.40
N SER A 35 -8.55 -4.12 -6.59
CA SER A 35 -8.94 -5.50 -6.89
C SER A 35 -7.74 -6.45 -6.86
N LEU A 36 -6.61 -6.04 -7.47
CA LEU A 36 -5.38 -6.82 -7.43
C LEU A 36 -4.83 -6.94 -6.01
N PHE A 37 -4.86 -5.86 -5.23
CA PHE A 37 -4.46 -5.87 -3.83
C PHE A 37 -5.36 -6.79 -3.01
N GLY A 38 -6.69 -6.64 -3.12
CA GLY A 38 -7.69 -7.47 -2.48
C GLY A 38 -7.47 -8.96 -2.76
N MET A 39 -7.35 -9.35 -4.04
CA MET A 39 -7.07 -10.74 -4.43
C MET A 39 -5.73 -11.26 -3.92
N SER A 40 -4.66 -10.46 -4.01
CA SER A 40 -3.34 -10.89 -3.55
C SER A 40 -3.32 -11.06 -2.04
N SER A 41 -4.02 -10.18 -1.34
CA SER A 41 -4.09 -10.14 0.11
C SER A 41 -4.98 -11.26 0.66
N SER A 42 -6.07 -11.62 -0.02
CA SER A 42 -6.95 -12.71 0.41
C SER A 42 -6.24 -14.05 0.36
N ILE A 43 -5.40 -14.28 -0.66
CA ILE A 43 -4.58 -15.50 -0.82
C ILE A 43 -3.42 -15.56 0.19
N TYR A 44 -2.96 -14.43 0.72
CA TYR A 44 -1.81 -14.38 1.61
C TYR A 44 -2.04 -15.13 2.94
N GLY A 45 -1.18 -16.09 3.31
CA GLY A 45 -1.33 -16.82 4.56
C GLY A 45 -2.55 -17.76 4.59
N VAL A 46 -3.06 -18.16 3.42
CA VAL A 46 -4.12 -19.15 3.25
C VAL A 46 -3.54 -20.42 2.61
N SER A 47 -3.95 -21.58 3.11
CA SER A 47 -3.56 -22.90 2.59
C SER A 47 -4.79 -23.69 2.13
N ASP A 48 -4.60 -24.51 1.09
CA ASP A 48 -5.58 -25.51 0.66
C ASP A 48 -5.65 -26.71 1.64
N ASP A 49 -4.64 -26.87 2.50
CA ASP A 49 -4.64 -27.87 3.57
C ASP A 49 -5.50 -27.39 4.73
N ILE A 50 -6.70 -27.97 4.85
CA ILE A 50 -7.68 -27.61 5.89
C ILE A 50 -7.24 -28.18 7.24
N GLU A 51 -6.64 -27.33 8.06
CA GLU A 51 -6.24 -27.63 9.43
C GLU A 51 -6.91 -26.65 10.41
N THR A 52 -7.06 -27.06 11.67
CA THR A 52 -7.60 -26.17 12.70
C THR A 52 -6.60 -25.05 13.01
N VAL A 53 -7.12 -23.88 13.39
CA VAL A 53 -6.27 -22.74 13.73
C VAL A 53 -5.28 -23.04 14.87
N PRO A 54 -4.07 -22.47 14.82
CA PRO A 54 -3.08 -22.61 15.89
C PRO A 54 -3.61 -22.09 17.22
N ASP A 55 -3.59 -22.93 18.26
CA ASP A 55 -4.05 -22.51 19.58
C ASP A 55 -3.08 -21.49 20.21
N PHE A 56 -3.60 -20.59 21.03
CA PHE A 56 -2.82 -19.55 21.69
C PHE A 56 -3.30 -19.27 23.10
N ILE A 57 -2.39 -18.77 23.94
CA ILE A 57 -2.70 -18.21 25.27
C ILE A 57 -2.20 -16.77 25.31
N ALA A 58 -3.10 -15.84 25.56
CA ALA A 58 -2.80 -14.41 25.58
C ALA A 58 -3.47 -13.72 26.77
N PRO A 59 -2.78 -12.79 27.46
CA PRO A 59 -3.35 -12.03 28.56
C PRO A 59 -4.47 -11.10 28.08
N THR A 60 -5.56 -11.05 28.84
CA THR A 60 -6.66 -10.11 28.64
C THR A 60 -6.43 -8.81 29.42
N MET A 61 -7.32 -7.83 29.25
CA MET A 61 -7.33 -6.61 30.06
C MET A 61 -7.93 -6.80 31.47
N ASN A 62 -8.44 -7.99 31.79
CA ASN A 62 -9.04 -8.32 33.09
C ASN A 62 -10.25 -7.43 33.47
N ARG A 63 -11.05 -7.00 32.48
CA ARG A 63 -12.24 -6.19 32.67
C ARG A 63 -13.42 -7.04 33.14
N THR A 64 -13.99 -6.69 34.29
CA THR A 64 -15.15 -7.38 34.88
C THR A 64 -16.41 -7.16 34.06
N GLY A 65 -17.16 -8.23 33.77
CA GLY A 65 -18.35 -8.24 32.94
C GLY A 65 -18.08 -8.33 31.43
N ILE A 66 -16.82 -8.28 31.00
CA ILE A 66 -16.43 -8.33 29.58
C ILE A 66 -15.45 -9.48 29.35
N ASP A 67 -14.25 -9.39 29.92
CA ASP A 67 -13.18 -10.37 29.68
C ASP A 67 -13.45 -11.68 30.45
N ASP A 68 -14.08 -11.59 31.63
CA ASP A 68 -14.47 -12.72 32.48
C ASP A 68 -15.80 -13.38 32.07
N SER A 69 -16.38 -12.97 30.92
CA SER A 69 -17.56 -13.63 30.33
C SER A 69 -17.30 -15.08 29.93
N HIS A 70 -16.03 -15.43 29.69
CA HIS A 70 -15.57 -16.76 29.30
C HIS A 70 -14.46 -17.27 30.23
N PRO A 71 -14.18 -18.59 30.27
CA PRO A 71 -13.16 -19.15 31.15
C PRO A 71 -11.75 -18.57 30.88
N LEU A 72 -11.23 -17.81 31.84
CA LEU A 72 -9.85 -17.30 31.85
C LEU A 72 -8.97 -18.13 32.78
N ASP A 73 -7.72 -18.37 32.38
CA ASP A 73 -6.67 -18.94 33.25
C ASP A 73 -5.71 -17.82 33.67
N ASN A 74 -5.71 -17.45 34.95
CA ASN A 74 -4.91 -16.35 35.51
C ASN A 74 -5.01 -15.03 34.72
N GLY A 75 -6.20 -14.70 34.22
CA GLY A 75 -6.43 -13.49 33.41
C GLY A 75 -5.96 -13.61 31.95
N SER A 76 -5.67 -14.82 31.47
CA SER A 76 -5.36 -15.10 30.08
C SER A 76 -6.48 -15.91 29.42
N LEU A 77 -6.76 -15.60 28.16
CA LEU A 77 -7.67 -16.36 27.31
C LEU A 77 -6.86 -17.42 26.55
N GLN A 78 -7.39 -18.64 26.49
CA GLN A 78 -6.93 -19.68 25.58
C GLN A 78 -7.97 -19.90 24.48
N LEU A 79 -7.56 -19.86 23.20
CA LEU A 79 -8.50 -19.95 22.09
C LEU A 79 -9.28 -21.28 22.08
N SER A 80 -8.64 -22.39 22.46
CA SER A 80 -9.30 -23.68 22.58
C SER A 80 -10.48 -23.71 23.57
N ASN A 81 -10.52 -22.79 24.55
CA ASN A 81 -11.64 -22.70 25.49
C ASN A 81 -12.92 -22.17 24.84
N LEU A 82 -12.81 -21.57 23.65
CA LEU A 82 -13.94 -21.06 22.87
C LEU A 82 -14.49 -22.07 21.87
N ARG A 83 -13.94 -23.31 21.81
CA ARG A 83 -14.50 -24.38 20.97
C ARG A 83 -15.97 -24.62 21.31
N GLY A 84 -16.78 -24.88 20.30
CA GLY A 84 -18.25 -24.90 20.41
C GLY A 84 -18.92 -23.54 20.19
N ASN A 85 -18.17 -22.47 19.98
CA ASN A 85 -18.68 -21.16 19.59
C ASN A 85 -18.11 -20.75 18.23
N VAL A 86 -18.82 -19.89 17.51
CA VAL A 86 -18.25 -19.19 16.36
C VAL A 86 -17.37 -18.06 16.89
N VAL A 87 -16.09 -18.03 16.51
CA VAL A 87 -15.16 -17.00 17.00
C VAL A 87 -14.83 -16.03 15.86
N ILE A 88 -15.16 -14.77 16.05
CA ILE A 88 -14.65 -13.68 15.23
C ILE A 88 -13.34 -13.21 15.87
N LEU A 89 -12.22 -13.47 15.20
CA LEU A 89 -10.88 -13.15 15.68
C LEU A 89 -10.32 -11.97 14.87
N ASP A 90 -10.22 -10.81 15.50
CA ASP A 90 -9.76 -9.55 14.88
C ASP A 90 -8.34 -9.20 15.34
N PHE A 91 -7.37 -9.19 14.43
CA PHE A 91 -6.00 -8.76 14.68
C PHE A 91 -5.81 -7.29 14.32
N MET A 92 -5.33 -6.52 15.29
CA MET A 92 -5.42 -5.07 15.26
C MET A 92 -4.27 -4.37 16.01
N ALA A 93 -4.22 -3.04 15.90
CA ALA A 93 -3.28 -2.17 16.63
C ALA A 93 -3.90 -0.77 16.86
N VAL A 94 -3.35 -0.01 17.82
CA VAL A 94 -3.80 1.35 18.19
C VAL A 94 -3.62 2.34 17.04
N ASP A 95 -2.45 2.32 16.38
CA ASP A 95 -2.11 3.24 15.29
C ASP A 95 -2.41 2.65 13.89
N CYS A 96 -3.30 1.66 13.81
CA CYS A 96 -3.76 1.07 12.55
C CYS A 96 -5.11 1.66 12.12
N ALA A 97 -5.09 2.60 11.17
CA ALA A 97 -6.31 3.26 10.67
C ALA A 97 -7.36 2.27 10.14
N ASN A 98 -6.95 1.29 9.33
CA ASN A 98 -7.87 0.31 8.75
C ASN A 98 -8.45 -0.66 9.78
N CYS A 99 -7.74 -0.89 10.90
CA CYS A 99 -8.23 -1.73 11.98
C CYS A 99 -9.45 -1.11 12.66
N HIS A 100 -9.55 0.22 12.67
CA HIS A 100 -10.72 0.88 13.22
C HIS A 100 -11.98 0.72 12.34
N TYR A 101 -11.87 0.42 11.05
CA TYR A 101 -13.05 0.06 10.24
C TYR A 101 -13.57 -1.33 10.57
N VAL A 102 -12.67 -2.27 10.85
CA VAL A 102 -13.05 -3.58 11.35
C VAL A 102 -13.72 -3.45 12.71
N GLN A 103 -13.13 -2.66 13.61
CA GLN A 103 -13.71 -2.33 14.92
C GLN A 103 -15.13 -1.76 14.79
N GLU A 104 -15.32 -0.74 13.94
CA GLU A 104 -16.63 -0.09 13.73
C GLU A 104 -17.67 -1.06 13.16
N HIS A 105 -17.26 -1.92 12.21
CA HIS A 105 -18.15 -2.95 11.65
C HIS A 105 -18.56 -3.98 12.71
N ILE A 106 -17.61 -4.43 13.52
CA ILE A 106 -17.87 -5.34 14.64
C ILE A 106 -18.83 -4.67 15.63
N GLU A 107 -18.55 -3.46 16.08
CA GLU A 107 -19.37 -2.72 17.05
C GLU A 107 -20.81 -2.54 16.55
N THR A 108 -20.98 -2.25 15.26
CA THR A 108 -22.31 -2.10 14.63
C THR A 108 -23.10 -3.41 14.59
N ASN A 109 -22.43 -4.54 14.41
CA ASN A 109 -23.08 -5.85 14.23
C ASN A 109 -23.05 -6.75 15.46
N LEU A 110 -22.35 -6.36 16.53
CA LEU A 110 -22.11 -7.20 17.69
C LEU A 110 -23.39 -7.71 18.35
N GLU A 111 -24.36 -6.81 18.57
CA GLU A 111 -25.65 -7.17 19.17
C GLU A 111 -26.49 -8.05 18.23
N TYR A 112 -26.38 -7.85 16.92
CA TYR A 112 -27.03 -8.71 15.94
C TYR A 112 -26.45 -10.14 15.97
N TRP A 113 -25.13 -10.27 15.92
CA TRP A 113 -24.45 -11.57 15.96
C TRP A 113 -24.67 -12.31 17.28
N ARG A 114 -24.65 -11.60 18.43
CA ARG A 114 -24.98 -12.16 19.75
C ARG A 114 -26.43 -12.63 19.85
N GLY A 115 -27.34 -12.04 19.06
CA GLY A 115 -28.76 -12.34 19.04
C GLY A 115 -29.20 -13.39 18.01
N LEU A 116 -28.26 -14.04 17.30
CA LEU A 116 -28.60 -15.10 16.35
C LEU A 116 -29.10 -16.36 17.07
N ASP A 117 -30.16 -16.98 16.51
CA ASP A 117 -30.88 -18.12 17.11
C ASP A 117 -30.26 -19.50 16.78
N GLY A 118 -29.13 -19.56 16.07
CA GLY A 118 -28.49 -20.83 15.68
C GLY A 118 -27.84 -21.60 16.83
N ASP A 119 -27.33 -22.79 16.51
CA ASP A 119 -26.83 -23.76 17.47
C ASP A 119 -25.51 -23.34 18.15
N TYR A 120 -24.72 -22.47 17.50
CA TYR A 120 -23.39 -22.06 17.95
C TYR A 120 -23.30 -20.55 18.17
N PRO A 121 -23.23 -20.05 19.42
CA PRO A 121 -23.22 -18.62 19.68
C PRO A 121 -21.93 -17.96 19.18
N VAL A 122 -22.00 -16.66 18.87
CA VAL A 122 -20.88 -15.89 18.32
C VAL A 122 -20.12 -15.16 19.44
N VAL A 123 -18.80 -15.28 19.43
CA VAL A 123 -17.88 -14.64 20.36
C VAL A 123 -16.86 -13.83 19.58
N VAL A 124 -16.64 -12.58 19.99
CA VAL A 124 -15.65 -11.69 19.35
C VAL A 124 -14.43 -11.54 20.25
N VAL A 125 -13.24 -11.70 19.66
CA VAL A 125 -11.95 -11.52 20.33
C VAL A 125 -11.07 -10.63 19.45
N SER A 126 -10.68 -9.46 19.94
CA SER A 126 -9.66 -8.64 19.30
C SER A 126 -8.28 -8.91 19.90
N VAL A 127 -7.25 -8.89 19.06
CA VAL A 127 -5.88 -9.24 19.40
C VAL A 127 -4.96 -8.09 18.98
N ALA A 128 -4.30 -7.46 19.96
CA ALA A 128 -3.29 -6.45 19.66
C ALA A 128 -2.00 -7.12 19.18
N THR A 129 -1.56 -6.85 17.95
CA THR A 129 -0.42 -7.53 17.31
C THR A 129 0.86 -6.70 17.24
N TRP A 130 0.79 -5.38 17.42
CA TRP A 130 1.95 -4.49 17.42
C TRP A 130 2.66 -4.46 18.79
N TYR A 131 2.78 -5.59 19.46
CA TYR A 131 3.34 -5.74 20.82
C TYR A 131 4.84 -5.37 20.96
N SER A 132 5.54 -5.08 19.84
CA SER A 132 6.91 -4.52 19.83
C SER A 132 6.95 -2.98 19.78
N LEU A 133 5.85 -2.35 19.37
CA LEU A 133 5.70 -0.91 19.18
C LEU A 133 4.74 -0.30 20.22
N GLU A 134 3.69 -1.03 20.58
CA GLU A 134 2.61 -0.64 21.47
C GLU A 134 2.70 -1.43 22.77
N SER A 135 2.67 -0.71 23.89
CA SER A 135 2.68 -1.31 25.22
C SER A 135 1.28 -1.76 25.65
N PHE A 136 1.22 -2.72 26.56
CA PHE A 136 -0.05 -3.18 27.15
C PHE A 136 -0.85 -2.04 27.79
N GLU A 137 -0.17 -1.06 28.40
CA GLU A 137 -0.81 0.11 29.00
C GLU A 137 -1.50 0.97 27.94
N GLN A 138 -0.84 1.25 26.80
CA GLN A 138 -1.43 2.00 25.69
C GLN A 138 -2.65 1.29 25.07
N ILE A 139 -2.56 -0.03 24.92
CA ILE A 139 -3.67 -0.85 24.41
C ILE A 139 -4.85 -0.77 25.38
N ASN A 140 -4.60 -0.90 26.68
CA ASN A 140 -5.63 -0.82 27.72
C ASN A 140 -6.26 0.58 27.84
N GLU A 141 -5.46 1.65 27.76
CA GLU A 141 -5.97 3.04 27.73
C GLU A 141 -6.86 3.29 26.50
N THR A 142 -6.53 2.66 25.37
CA THR A 142 -7.26 2.89 24.10
C THR A 142 -8.54 2.05 24.01
N PHE A 143 -8.47 0.74 24.25
CA PHE A 143 -9.59 -0.19 24.01
C PHE A 143 -10.28 -0.65 25.30
N GLY A 144 -9.60 -0.53 26.45
CA GLY A 144 -10.08 -0.99 27.75
C GLY A 144 -10.78 0.09 28.58
N ASP A 145 -10.42 1.37 28.41
CA ASP A 145 -11.06 2.48 29.14
C ASP A 145 -12.40 2.86 28.50
N SER A 146 -13.49 2.74 29.27
CA SER A 146 -14.84 3.15 28.88
C SER A 146 -14.99 4.63 28.49
N ASN A 147 -14.03 5.49 28.86
CA ASN A 147 -14.03 6.91 28.44
C ASN A 147 -13.29 7.15 27.13
N SER A 148 -12.64 6.13 26.57
CA SER A 148 -11.97 6.22 25.27
C SER A 148 -13.01 6.19 24.16
N ASP A 149 -12.83 7.04 23.15
CA ASP A 149 -13.63 7.01 21.92
C ASP A 149 -13.47 5.71 21.12
N LYS A 150 -12.49 4.88 21.48
CA LYS A 150 -12.19 3.58 20.85
C LYS A 150 -12.43 2.40 21.78
N PHE A 151 -13.19 2.56 22.85
CA PHE A 151 -13.54 1.47 23.77
C PHE A 151 -14.15 0.28 23.02
N MET A 152 -13.79 -0.94 23.41
CA MET A 152 -14.34 -2.19 22.85
C MET A 152 -15.08 -2.97 23.93
N ASP A 153 -16.37 -3.26 23.73
CA ASP A 153 -17.22 -4.00 24.68
C ASP A 153 -17.19 -5.54 24.49
N TRP A 154 -16.12 -6.03 23.88
CA TRP A 154 -15.80 -7.47 23.73
C TRP A 154 -14.37 -7.75 24.18
N ILE A 155 -13.98 -9.02 24.17
CA ILE A 155 -12.70 -9.46 24.72
C ILE A 155 -11.55 -8.89 23.90
N VAL A 156 -10.57 -8.29 24.57
CA VAL A 156 -9.32 -7.85 23.95
C VAL A 156 -8.15 -8.53 24.62
N VAL A 157 -7.28 -9.14 23.82
CA VAL A 157 -6.08 -9.82 24.28
C VAL A 157 -4.83 -9.17 23.70
N ASN A 158 -3.73 -9.24 24.45
CA ASN A 158 -2.44 -8.78 23.94
C ASN A 158 -1.67 -9.96 23.35
N GLY A 159 -1.33 -9.86 22.06
CA GLY A 159 -0.50 -10.85 21.40
C GLY A 159 0.94 -10.87 21.92
N GLY A 160 1.75 -11.78 21.39
CA GLY A 160 3.16 -11.83 21.73
C GLY A 160 3.96 -12.80 20.87
N THR A 161 5.28 -12.79 21.07
CA THR A 161 6.21 -13.68 20.36
C THR A 161 6.19 -15.12 20.87
N GLU A 162 5.60 -15.36 22.04
CA GLU A 162 5.61 -16.65 22.75
C GLU A 162 4.19 -17.06 23.21
N THR A 163 3.15 -16.71 22.45
CA THR A 163 1.74 -16.95 22.82
C THR A 163 1.15 -18.18 22.15
N ILE A 164 1.60 -18.55 20.94
CA ILE A 164 1.12 -19.75 20.23
C ILE A 164 1.58 -21.02 20.96
N ILE A 165 0.71 -22.01 21.04
CA ILE A 165 1.04 -23.35 21.56
C ILE A 165 1.39 -24.26 20.38
N LEU A 166 2.62 -24.79 20.36
CA LEU A 166 3.05 -25.73 19.34
C LEU A 166 2.93 -27.18 19.84
N GLU A 167 2.74 -28.13 18.92
CA GLU A 167 2.54 -29.56 19.25
C GLU A 167 3.69 -30.16 20.08
N ASN A 168 4.90 -29.63 19.92
CA ASN A 168 6.08 -30.04 20.68
C ASN A 168 6.18 -29.41 22.09
N GLY A 169 5.19 -28.62 22.50
CA GLY A 169 5.15 -27.88 23.76
C GLY A 169 5.98 -26.59 23.79
N SER A 170 6.62 -26.22 22.67
CA SER A 170 7.27 -24.91 22.53
C SER A 170 6.26 -23.82 22.20
N ARG A 171 6.70 -22.56 22.30
CA ARG A 171 5.87 -21.39 22.01
C ARG A 171 6.28 -20.75 20.69
N GLY A 172 5.33 -20.07 20.07
CA GLY A 172 5.54 -19.38 18.80
C GLY A 172 4.94 -17.98 18.76
N ASP A 173 5.35 -17.22 17.75
CA ASP A 173 4.91 -15.85 17.51
C ASP A 173 3.53 -15.83 16.86
N MET A 174 2.55 -15.20 17.52
CA MET A 174 1.18 -15.13 17.03
C MET A 174 1.05 -14.41 15.69
N ALA A 175 1.79 -13.33 15.49
CA ALA A 175 1.75 -12.60 14.23
C ALA A 175 2.25 -13.48 13.08
N GLU A 176 3.19 -14.40 13.35
CA GLU A 176 3.72 -15.34 12.36
C GLU A 176 2.74 -16.44 11.97
N TYR A 177 2.14 -17.09 12.97
CA TYR A 177 1.25 -18.25 12.75
C TYR A 177 -0.11 -17.88 12.17
N TYR A 178 -0.60 -16.67 12.47
CA TYR A 178 -1.85 -16.17 11.89
C TYR A 178 -1.65 -15.32 10.63
N SER A 179 -0.41 -15.12 10.20
CA SER A 179 -0.09 -14.18 9.11
C SER A 179 -0.60 -12.75 9.39
N ALA A 180 -0.65 -12.37 10.66
CA ALA A 180 -1.21 -11.11 11.15
C ALA A 180 -0.19 -9.95 11.10
N GLN A 181 0.76 -9.98 10.15
CA GLN A 181 1.64 -8.84 9.87
C GLN A 181 1.00 -7.84 8.91
N LEU A 182 0.03 -8.29 8.11
CA LEU A 182 -0.84 -7.44 7.30
C LEU A 182 -2.14 -7.17 8.04
N ILE A 183 -2.07 -6.41 9.14
CA ILE A 183 -3.29 -5.92 9.81
C ILE A 183 -3.95 -4.77 9.02
N PRO A 184 -5.29 -4.64 9.05
CA PRO A 184 -6.23 -5.46 9.81
C PRO A 184 -6.31 -6.90 9.29
N LEU A 185 -6.61 -7.84 10.18
CA LEU A 185 -6.93 -9.22 9.80
C LEU A 185 -8.07 -9.70 10.68
N ALA A 186 -9.27 -9.84 10.12
CA ALA A 186 -10.42 -10.43 10.78
C ALA A 186 -10.66 -11.83 10.22
N LEU A 187 -10.81 -12.81 11.11
CA LEU A 187 -11.11 -14.20 10.77
C LEU A 187 -12.45 -14.59 11.39
N VAL A 188 -13.20 -15.42 10.68
CA VAL A 188 -14.33 -16.17 11.26
C VAL A 188 -13.89 -17.61 11.40
N ILE A 189 -13.93 -18.11 12.62
CA ILE A 189 -13.56 -19.46 13.00
C ILE A 189 -14.84 -20.18 13.44
N ASP A 190 -15.10 -21.34 12.84
CA ASP A 190 -16.28 -22.13 13.21
C ASP A 190 -16.14 -22.81 14.57
N HIS A 191 -17.23 -23.44 15.03
CA HIS A 191 -17.31 -24.14 16.31
C HIS A 191 -16.31 -25.28 16.46
N GLU A 192 -15.84 -25.87 15.35
CA GLU A 192 -14.81 -26.90 15.30
C GLU A 192 -13.40 -26.33 15.21
N GLY A 193 -13.21 -25.02 15.10
CA GLY A 193 -11.92 -24.34 15.05
C GLY A 193 -11.26 -24.22 13.68
N TYR A 194 -12.03 -24.29 12.59
CA TYR A 194 -11.55 -24.04 11.23
C TYR A 194 -11.89 -22.62 10.79
N VAL A 195 -11.01 -22.00 9.99
CA VAL A 195 -11.32 -20.70 9.39
C VAL A 195 -12.27 -20.88 8.21
N ILE A 196 -13.29 -20.04 8.14
CA ILE A 196 -14.31 -20.06 7.08
C ILE A 196 -14.44 -18.71 6.35
N ALA A 197 -13.94 -17.63 6.95
CA ALA A 197 -13.84 -16.33 6.31
C ALA A 197 -12.63 -15.57 6.81
N LYS A 198 -12.10 -14.71 5.94
CA LYS A 198 -10.97 -13.84 6.19
C LYS A 198 -11.21 -12.51 5.50
N GLU A 199 -11.01 -11.43 6.24
CA GLU A 199 -11.00 -10.06 5.73
C GLU A 199 -9.73 -9.35 6.22
N ASN A 200 -9.08 -8.57 5.36
CA ASN A 200 -7.77 -8.00 5.67
C ASN A 200 -7.52 -6.59 5.11
N THR A 201 -8.57 -5.93 4.63
CA THR A 201 -8.50 -4.57 4.12
C THR A 201 -9.19 -3.57 5.05
N GLY A 202 -10.20 -4.03 5.80
CA GLY A 202 -11.10 -3.20 6.62
C GLY A 202 -12.22 -2.55 5.81
N LEU A 203 -12.14 -2.56 4.48
CA LEU A 203 -13.14 -2.01 3.55
C LEU A 203 -13.39 -3.00 2.40
N PRO A 204 -13.96 -4.19 2.70
CA PRO A 204 -14.17 -5.23 1.70
C PRO A 204 -15.04 -4.75 0.53
N LEU A 205 -14.66 -5.14 -0.69
CA LEU A 205 -15.34 -4.72 -1.92
C LEU A 205 -16.82 -5.12 -1.97
N ASP A 206 -17.22 -6.19 -1.28
CA ASP A 206 -18.60 -6.67 -1.23
C ASP A 206 -19.42 -6.09 -0.06
N ARG A 207 -18.88 -5.12 0.69
CA ARG A 207 -19.50 -4.50 1.87
C ARG A 207 -19.83 -5.52 2.96
N TRP A 208 -18.85 -6.33 3.33
CA TRP A 208 -18.94 -7.32 4.41
C TRP A 208 -19.93 -8.47 4.19
N LYS A 209 -20.62 -8.51 3.04
CA LYS A 209 -21.64 -9.54 2.75
C LYS A 209 -21.11 -10.97 2.86
N SER A 210 -19.91 -11.26 2.33
CA SER A 210 -19.31 -12.59 2.44
C SER A 210 -18.92 -12.94 3.88
N PHE A 211 -18.37 -11.95 4.60
CA PHE A 211 -17.95 -12.11 5.99
C PHE A 211 -19.16 -12.35 6.91
N ASP A 212 -20.19 -11.51 6.83
CA ASP A 212 -21.40 -11.60 7.65
C ASP A 212 -22.18 -12.89 7.35
N ASN A 213 -22.28 -13.27 6.08
CA ASN A 213 -22.90 -14.55 5.68
C ASN A 213 -22.13 -15.76 6.23
N ALA A 214 -20.79 -15.69 6.31
CA ALA A 214 -20.01 -16.76 6.93
C ALA A 214 -20.28 -16.87 8.43
N VAL A 215 -20.48 -15.74 9.14
CA VAL A 215 -20.88 -15.73 10.56
C VAL A 215 -22.25 -16.38 10.75
N GLU A 216 -23.24 -15.99 9.94
CA GLU A 216 -24.60 -16.56 9.98
C GLU A 216 -24.58 -18.07 9.71
N LYS A 217 -23.92 -18.50 8.64
CA LYS A 217 -23.75 -19.93 8.31
C LYS A 217 -23.07 -20.72 9.43
N ALA A 218 -22.03 -20.15 10.04
CA ALA A 218 -21.32 -20.82 11.13
C ALA A 218 -22.17 -20.95 12.39
N ASN A 219 -23.00 -19.95 12.67
CA ASN A 219 -23.95 -19.97 13.77
C ASN A 219 -25.01 -21.08 13.58
N GLU A 220 -25.45 -21.32 12.35
CA GLU A 220 -26.33 -22.44 11.98
C GLU A 220 -25.61 -23.80 11.88
N GLY A 221 -24.27 -23.81 11.88
CA GLY A 221 -23.46 -25.01 11.68
C GLY A 221 -23.29 -25.46 10.22
N ASP A 222 -23.70 -24.64 9.24
CA ASP A 222 -23.64 -24.92 7.80
C ASP A 222 -22.49 -24.16 7.10
N ALA A 223 -21.29 -24.25 7.68
CA ALA A 223 -20.10 -23.56 7.18
C ALA A 223 -18.94 -24.50 6.79
N GLU A 224 -19.17 -25.82 6.77
CA GLU A 224 -18.13 -26.80 6.41
C GLU A 224 -17.59 -26.58 4.98
N ASP A 225 -18.45 -26.11 4.07
CA ASP A 225 -18.11 -25.82 2.66
C ASP A 225 -17.21 -24.59 2.48
N LEU A 226 -17.08 -23.77 3.52
CA LEU A 226 -16.30 -22.53 3.51
C LEU A 226 -14.89 -22.70 4.12
N ARG A 227 -14.55 -23.88 4.66
CA ARG A 227 -13.31 -24.11 5.40
C ARG A 227 -12.06 -23.98 4.53
N PHE A 228 -11.06 -23.28 5.05
CA PHE A 228 -9.69 -23.23 4.50
C PHE A 228 -8.65 -23.18 5.62
N GLY A 229 -7.41 -23.56 5.31
CA GLY A 229 -6.30 -23.53 6.25
C GLY A 229 -5.65 -22.15 6.35
N ILE A 230 -5.05 -21.83 7.50
CA ILE A 230 -4.10 -20.71 7.63
C ILE A 230 -2.70 -21.26 7.43
N GLU A 231 -1.94 -20.65 6.53
CA GLU A 231 -0.51 -20.93 6.41
C GLU A 231 0.29 -19.96 7.27
N LYS A 232 1.24 -20.51 8.03
CA LYS A 232 2.22 -19.71 8.77
C LYS A 232 2.96 -18.81 7.77
N THR A 233 3.04 -17.51 8.04
CA THR A 233 3.84 -16.61 7.20
C THR A 233 5.28 -17.06 7.26
N ASP A 234 5.73 -17.59 6.14
CA ASP A 234 7.09 -18.04 5.99
C ASP A 234 7.99 -16.79 5.96
N ARG A 235 8.72 -16.53 7.05
CA ARG A 235 9.87 -15.60 7.04
C ARG A 235 10.98 -16.07 6.11
N SER A 236 10.76 -17.15 5.36
CA SER A 236 11.65 -17.59 4.32
C SER A 236 11.93 -16.44 3.37
N THR A 237 13.21 -16.32 3.07
CA THR A 237 13.77 -15.32 2.17
C THR A 237 13.02 -15.25 0.82
N TYR A 238 12.42 -16.37 0.41
CA TYR A 238 11.62 -16.49 -0.81
C TYR A 238 10.23 -15.84 -0.69
N GLY A 239 9.48 -16.07 0.40
CA GLY A 239 8.18 -15.45 0.61
C GLY A 239 8.28 -13.92 0.63
N VAL A 240 9.24 -13.40 1.38
CA VAL A 240 9.54 -11.96 1.48
C VAL A 240 9.89 -11.35 0.11
N PHE A 241 10.66 -12.08 -0.70
CA PHE A 241 11.02 -11.67 -2.06
C PHE A 241 9.80 -11.55 -2.98
N ILE A 242 8.87 -12.52 -2.92
CA ILE A 242 7.66 -12.51 -3.76
C ILE A 242 6.73 -11.36 -3.39
N ILE A 243 6.53 -11.08 -2.10
CA ILE A 243 5.73 -9.93 -1.65
C ILE A 243 6.36 -8.63 -2.16
N GLY A 244 7.68 -8.50 -2.05
CA GLY A 244 8.42 -7.36 -2.61
C GLY A 244 8.20 -7.19 -4.10
N LEU A 245 8.18 -8.29 -4.88
CA LEU A 245 7.94 -8.26 -6.32
C LEU A 245 6.53 -7.74 -6.65
N PHE A 246 5.50 -8.23 -5.98
CA PHE A 246 4.12 -7.77 -6.16
C PHE A 246 3.94 -6.31 -5.76
N LEU A 247 4.52 -5.90 -4.64
CA LEU A 247 4.49 -4.50 -4.21
C LEU A 247 5.18 -3.60 -5.24
N GLY A 248 6.32 -4.01 -5.80
CA GLY A 248 7.00 -3.27 -6.86
C GLY A 248 6.14 -3.08 -8.11
N PHE A 249 5.32 -4.08 -8.46
CA PHE A 249 4.37 -3.96 -9.57
C PHE A 249 3.30 -2.89 -9.28
N LEU A 250 2.71 -2.90 -8.08
CA LEU A 250 1.72 -1.92 -7.65
C LEU A 250 2.30 -0.49 -7.61
N VAL A 251 3.52 -0.35 -7.08
CA VAL A 251 4.23 0.93 -7.04
C VAL A 251 4.49 1.47 -8.45
N TYR A 252 4.87 0.63 -9.41
CA TYR A 252 5.10 1.05 -10.79
C TYR A 252 3.82 1.59 -11.46
N PHE A 253 2.69 0.90 -11.28
CA PHE A 253 1.41 1.33 -11.86
C PHE A 253 0.66 2.39 -11.05
N SER A 254 1.33 2.98 -10.06
CA SER A 254 0.79 4.07 -9.24
C SER A 254 0.27 5.23 -10.10
N PRO A 255 -0.96 5.74 -9.82
CA PRO A 255 -1.57 6.81 -10.59
C PRO A 255 -0.76 8.11 -10.58
N CYS A 256 0.14 8.31 -9.61
CA CYS A 256 0.99 9.50 -9.52
C CYS A 256 2.23 9.44 -10.42
N ALA A 257 2.67 8.24 -10.79
CA ALA A 257 3.79 8.05 -11.73
C ALA A 257 3.32 8.09 -13.19
N PHE A 258 2.05 7.80 -13.43
CA PHE A 258 1.45 7.77 -14.76
C PHE A 258 1.69 9.04 -15.61
N PRO A 259 1.64 10.27 -15.07
CA PRO A 259 1.93 11.50 -15.82
C PRO A 259 3.37 11.63 -16.33
N VAL A 260 4.31 11.00 -15.62
CA VAL A 260 5.75 11.09 -15.87
C VAL A 260 6.13 10.23 -17.08
N LEU A 261 5.46 9.09 -17.26
CA LEU A 261 5.78 8.10 -18.29
C LEU A 261 5.64 8.64 -19.74
N PRO A 262 4.55 9.33 -20.14
CA PRO A 262 4.46 9.91 -21.48
C PRO A 262 5.50 10.99 -21.76
N SER A 263 5.90 11.75 -20.73
CA SER A 263 6.92 12.79 -20.84
C SER A 263 8.30 12.16 -21.10
N TYR A 264 8.62 11.09 -20.36
CA TYR A 264 9.81 10.26 -20.58
C TYR A 264 9.82 9.64 -21.99
N ILE A 265 8.70 9.07 -22.44
CA ILE A 265 8.56 8.50 -23.77
C ILE A 265 8.77 9.59 -24.84
N THR A 266 8.13 10.74 -24.71
CA THR A 266 8.29 11.84 -25.67
C THR A 266 9.74 12.32 -25.73
N TYR A 267 10.41 12.38 -24.59
CA TYR A 267 11.83 12.73 -24.49
C TYR A 267 12.73 11.71 -25.21
N THR A 268 12.60 10.42 -24.89
CA THR A 268 13.37 9.33 -25.53
C THR A 268 13.15 9.27 -27.04
N LEU A 269 11.92 9.51 -27.50
CA LEU A 269 11.58 9.55 -28.92
C LEU A 269 12.14 10.79 -29.61
N SER A 270 12.06 11.97 -28.96
CA SER A 270 12.64 13.21 -29.50
C SER A 270 14.15 13.09 -29.68
N LEU A 271 14.81 12.37 -28.77
CA LEU A 271 16.22 12.04 -28.81
C LEU A 271 16.54 11.07 -29.96
N GLY A 272 15.77 10.00 -30.11
CA GLY A 272 15.96 9.04 -31.21
C GLY A 272 15.78 9.69 -32.59
N MET A 273 14.83 10.62 -32.74
CA MET A 273 14.65 11.35 -34.01
C MET A 273 15.76 12.34 -34.33
N ARG A 274 16.42 12.89 -33.30
CA ARG A 274 17.49 13.89 -33.44
C ARG A 274 18.89 13.30 -33.32
N GLU A 275 19.00 11.97 -33.25
CA GLU A 275 20.26 11.26 -33.12
C GLU A 275 21.23 11.62 -34.26
N GLU A 276 20.76 11.61 -35.51
CA GLU A 276 21.59 11.94 -36.68
C GLU A 276 22.05 13.41 -36.67
N GLU A 277 21.17 14.33 -36.26
CA GLU A 277 21.46 15.76 -36.16
C GLU A 277 22.50 16.04 -35.06
N LEU A 278 22.34 15.44 -33.88
CA LEU A 278 23.26 15.58 -32.75
C LEU A 278 24.63 14.93 -33.01
N ARG A 279 24.65 13.83 -33.76
CA ARG A 279 25.88 13.18 -34.23
C ARG A 279 26.59 14.02 -35.30
N ASN A 280 25.85 14.59 -36.25
CA ASN A 280 26.41 15.47 -37.29
C ASN A 280 26.96 16.78 -36.71
N ASN A 281 26.37 17.28 -35.62
CA ASN A 281 26.84 18.46 -34.90
C ASN A 281 28.03 18.17 -33.96
N GLY A 282 28.53 16.93 -33.90
CA GLY A 282 29.66 16.54 -33.05
C GLY A 282 29.38 16.56 -31.54
N LYS A 283 28.11 16.73 -31.13
CA LYS A 283 27.70 16.86 -29.71
C LYS A 283 27.61 15.52 -28.97
N ILE A 284 27.61 14.39 -29.69
CA ILE A 284 27.55 13.03 -29.13
C ILE A 284 28.81 12.24 -29.48
N VAL A 285 29.52 11.75 -28.47
CA VAL A 285 30.67 10.85 -28.63
C VAL A 285 30.20 9.39 -28.46
N GLY A 286 29.96 8.69 -29.57
CA GLY A 286 29.67 7.25 -29.59
C GLY A 286 28.34 6.84 -30.23
N SER A 287 28.03 5.53 -30.20
CA SER A 287 26.76 4.96 -30.69
C SER A 287 25.64 5.19 -29.66
N PHE A 288 24.45 5.55 -30.16
CA PHE A 288 23.28 5.79 -29.33
C PHE A 288 22.84 4.48 -28.64
N PRO A 289 22.51 4.52 -27.32
CA PRO A 289 22.08 3.33 -26.60
C PRO A 289 20.75 2.81 -27.16
N GLY A 290 20.66 1.51 -27.43
CA GLY A 290 19.41 0.88 -27.85
C GLY A 290 18.30 0.97 -26.79
N PRO A 291 17.04 0.66 -27.14
CA PRO A 291 15.88 0.77 -26.22
C PRO A 291 16.07 0.09 -24.87
N PHE A 292 16.65 -1.10 -24.86
CA PHE A 292 16.96 -1.85 -23.63
C PHE A 292 18.03 -1.16 -22.77
N ALA A 293 19.01 -0.51 -23.39
CA ALA A 293 20.04 0.23 -22.66
C ALA A 293 19.46 1.53 -22.06
N ILE A 294 18.59 2.22 -22.78
CA ILE A 294 17.87 3.40 -22.28
C ILE A 294 17.02 3.03 -21.06
N GLY A 295 16.20 1.98 -21.18
CA GLY A 295 15.42 1.45 -20.06
C GLY A 295 16.31 0.99 -18.90
N GLY A 296 17.48 0.41 -19.20
CA GLY A 296 18.46 0.00 -18.19
C GLY A 296 19.06 1.17 -17.40
N TYR A 297 19.37 2.30 -18.04
CA TYR A 297 19.84 3.51 -17.33
C TYR A 297 18.75 4.11 -16.44
N ALA A 298 17.49 4.12 -16.90
CA ALA A 298 16.37 4.55 -16.09
C ALA A 298 16.15 3.59 -14.89
N ALA A 299 16.20 2.28 -15.12
CA ALA A 299 16.12 1.28 -14.05
C ALA A 299 17.24 1.46 -13.01
N LEU A 300 18.48 1.73 -13.44
CA LEU A 300 19.58 2.07 -12.51
C LEU A 300 19.25 3.29 -11.64
N GLY A 301 18.58 4.31 -12.20
CA GLY A 301 18.06 5.45 -11.44
C GLY A 301 17.10 5.02 -10.34
N GLN A 302 16.11 4.20 -10.68
CA GLN A 302 15.13 3.67 -9.74
C GLN A 302 15.79 2.84 -8.63
N LEU A 303 16.72 1.95 -9.00
CA LEU A 303 17.50 1.14 -8.06
C LEU A 303 18.23 2.01 -7.04
N THR A 304 18.91 3.07 -7.51
CA THR A 304 19.62 3.96 -6.60
C THR A 304 18.70 4.72 -5.66
N PHE A 305 17.52 5.15 -6.14
CA PHE A 305 16.54 5.82 -5.28
C PHE A 305 16.04 4.90 -4.17
N PHE A 306 15.55 3.70 -4.51
CA PHE A 306 15.05 2.74 -3.52
C PHE A 306 16.16 2.25 -2.58
N ALA A 307 17.40 2.11 -3.05
CA ALA A 307 18.52 1.72 -2.21
C ALA A 307 18.82 2.79 -1.16
N VAL A 308 18.85 4.07 -1.57
CA VAL A 308 19.09 5.19 -0.66
C VAL A 308 17.95 5.32 0.35
N VAL A 309 16.69 5.26 -0.09
CA VAL A 309 15.52 5.30 0.80
C VAL A 309 15.53 4.14 1.79
N GLY A 310 15.82 2.92 1.33
CA GLY A 310 15.94 1.75 2.20
C GLY A 310 17.02 1.88 3.27
N ILE A 311 18.21 2.39 2.90
CA ILE A 311 19.30 2.66 3.84
C ILE A 311 18.88 3.72 4.89
N ILE A 312 18.22 4.79 4.44
CA ILE A 312 17.76 5.86 5.35
C ILE A 312 16.75 5.30 6.35
N ILE A 313 15.75 4.54 5.88
CA ILE A 313 14.71 3.99 6.75
C ILE A 313 15.30 2.99 7.76
N PHE A 314 16.17 2.08 7.30
CA PHE A 314 16.84 1.12 8.18
C PHE A 314 17.69 1.83 9.26
N GLY A 315 18.34 2.94 8.91
CA GLY A 315 19.07 3.75 9.89
C GLY A 315 18.17 4.54 10.84
N LEU A 316 16.99 4.96 10.38
CA LEU A 316 16.04 5.74 11.19
C LEU A 316 15.26 4.84 12.18
N SER A 317 14.96 3.60 11.80
CA SER A 317 14.22 2.64 12.65
C SER A 317 14.96 2.26 13.93
N GLU A 318 16.29 2.35 13.95
CA GLU A 318 17.07 2.13 15.18
C GLU A 318 17.01 3.32 16.16
N MET A 319 16.59 4.52 15.72
CA MET A 319 16.70 5.74 16.53
C MET A 319 15.36 6.40 16.91
N PHE A 320 14.27 6.17 16.17
CA PHE A 320 12.99 6.87 16.40
C PHE A 320 11.77 5.96 16.24
N ASN A 321 10.89 5.95 17.25
CA ASN A 321 9.56 5.36 17.16
C ASN A 321 8.64 6.27 16.33
N LEU A 322 8.33 5.85 15.10
CA LEU A 322 7.60 6.64 14.10
C LEU A 322 6.08 6.65 14.30
N SER A 323 5.53 5.80 15.17
CA SER A 323 4.10 5.48 15.29
C SER A 323 3.17 6.72 15.30
N GLY A 324 3.40 7.65 16.23
CA GLY A 324 2.50 8.81 16.39
C GLY A 324 2.64 9.95 15.36
N TYR A 325 3.67 9.95 14.50
CA TYR A 325 3.90 11.02 13.52
C TYR A 325 3.56 10.66 12.08
N LEU A 326 3.46 9.36 11.76
CA LEU A 326 3.20 8.88 10.39
C LEU A 326 1.93 9.48 9.81
N HIS A 327 0.84 9.49 10.57
CA HIS A 327 -0.43 10.05 10.14
C HIS A 327 -0.33 11.54 9.78
N LYS A 328 0.33 12.34 10.62
CA LYS A 328 0.50 13.79 10.38
C LYS A 328 1.39 14.08 9.17
N ILE A 329 2.45 13.29 8.97
CA ILE A 329 3.34 13.40 7.81
C ILE A 329 2.57 13.02 6.52
N ALA A 330 1.76 11.97 6.57
CA ALA A 330 0.95 11.54 5.42
C ALA A 330 -0.07 12.61 4.99
N ILE A 331 -0.77 13.23 5.94
CA ILE A 331 -1.67 14.37 5.64
C ILE A 331 -0.89 15.54 5.00
N ALA A 332 0.29 15.87 5.52
CA ALA A 332 1.12 16.94 4.96
C ALA A 332 1.53 16.66 3.51
N ILE A 333 1.90 15.41 3.19
CA ILE A 333 2.22 14.97 1.83
C ILE A 333 0.99 15.04 0.93
N ALA A 334 -0.17 14.59 1.40
CA ALA A 334 -1.43 14.64 0.64
C ALA A 334 -1.78 16.09 0.23
N VAL A 335 -1.70 17.04 1.17
CA VAL A 335 -1.90 18.47 0.90
C VAL A 335 -0.86 19.01 -0.08
N LEU A 336 0.41 18.61 0.07
CA LEU A 336 1.48 19.00 -0.84
C LEU A 336 1.23 18.52 -2.27
N LEU A 337 0.73 17.29 -2.46
CA LEU A 337 0.38 16.74 -3.78
C LEU A 337 -0.77 17.51 -4.44
N ILE A 338 -1.81 17.87 -3.68
CA ILE A 338 -2.92 18.71 -4.19
C ILE A 338 -2.40 20.06 -4.67
N ILE A 339 -1.54 20.71 -3.86
CA ILE A 339 -0.92 21.99 -4.23
C ILE A 339 -0.07 21.82 -5.49
N LEU A 340 0.82 20.83 -5.53
CA LEU A 340 1.71 20.60 -6.66
C LEU A 340 0.94 20.32 -7.96
N GLY A 341 -0.10 19.48 -7.90
CA GLY A 341 -0.99 19.20 -9.03
C GLY A 341 -1.72 20.44 -9.53
N ALA A 342 -2.24 21.28 -8.63
CA ALA A 342 -2.89 22.54 -9.00
C ALA A 342 -1.91 23.53 -9.65
N LEU A 343 -0.68 23.62 -9.14
CA LEU A 343 0.36 24.46 -9.73
C LEU A 343 0.81 23.98 -11.12
N MET A 344 0.87 22.65 -11.32
CA MET A 344 1.13 22.05 -12.63
C MET A 344 0.04 22.37 -13.64
N LEU A 345 -1.23 22.39 -13.20
CA LEU A 345 -2.39 22.73 -14.03
C LEU A 345 -2.39 24.21 -14.44
N LEU A 346 -2.08 25.12 -13.51
CA LEU A 346 -2.08 26.57 -13.73
C LEU A 346 -0.84 27.11 -14.46
N GLY A 347 0.10 26.23 -14.83
CA GLY A 347 1.32 26.62 -15.56
C GLY A 347 2.33 27.45 -14.76
N TRP A 348 2.08 27.68 -13.46
CA TRP A 348 2.95 28.47 -12.57
C TRP A 348 4.25 27.77 -12.20
N THR A 349 4.36 26.50 -12.58
CA THR A 349 5.57 25.69 -12.40
C THR A 349 6.83 26.34 -12.96
N SER A 350 6.75 27.22 -13.96
CA SER A 350 7.93 27.86 -14.54
C SER A 350 8.75 28.70 -13.55
N HIS A 351 8.16 29.38 -12.56
CA HIS A 351 8.92 30.17 -11.59
C HIS A 351 9.46 29.32 -10.43
N LEU A 352 8.66 28.38 -9.91
CA LEU A 352 9.05 27.48 -8.82
C LEU A 352 10.06 26.44 -9.30
N LEU A 353 9.87 25.90 -10.51
CA LEU A 353 10.88 25.13 -11.21
C LEU A 353 12.07 26.01 -11.59
N SER A 354 12.01 27.29 -11.95
CA SER A 354 13.26 28.02 -12.32
C SER A 354 14.41 27.92 -11.29
N LYS A 355 14.10 27.77 -9.99
CA LYS A 355 15.10 27.50 -8.94
C LYS A 355 15.48 26.01 -8.87
N VAL A 356 14.50 25.11 -8.93
CA VAL A 356 14.72 23.66 -8.91
C VAL A 356 15.37 23.18 -10.21
N GLN A 357 14.86 23.59 -11.36
CA GLN A 357 15.45 23.56 -12.70
C GLN A 357 16.89 24.07 -12.70
N LYS A 358 17.25 25.20 -12.07
CA LYS A 358 18.68 25.60 -11.97
C LYS A 358 19.57 24.60 -11.20
N ILE A 359 19.01 23.94 -10.20
CA ILE A 359 19.70 22.88 -9.45
C ILE A 359 19.76 21.60 -10.30
N ILE A 360 18.66 21.27 -10.98
CA ILE A 360 18.54 20.12 -11.87
C ILE A 360 19.40 20.30 -13.11
N ASP A 361 19.54 21.50 -13.68
CA ASP A 361 20.36 21.85 -14.85
C ASP A 361 21.86 21.69 -14.54
N ASN A 362 22.28 21.76 -13.27
CA ASN A 362 23.64 21.38 -12.88
C ASN A 362 23.85 19.86 -12.93
N TYR A 363 22.76 19.08 -12.87
CA TYR A 363 22.78 17.62 -12.88
C TYR A 363 22.28 16.97 -14.19
N GLN A 364 21.42 17.63 -14.95
CA GLN A 364 20.93 17.24 -16.27
C GLN A 364 21.76 17.92 -17.33
N THR A 365 22.14 17.18 -18.37
CA THR A 365 22.82 17.80 -19.52
C THR A 365 21.77 18.38 -20.47
N ASN A 366 21.88 19.66 -20.79
CA ASN A 366 20.93 20.36 -21.65
C ASN A 366 21.45 20.42 -23.09
N GLU A 367 20.57 20.11 -24.07
CA GLU A 367 20.91 20.05 -25.50
C GLU A 367 21.45 21.38 -26.06
N ASP A 368 20.99 22.50 -25.48
CA ASP A 368 21.26 23.86 -25.95
C ASP A 368 22.39 24.57 -25.22
N SER A 369 22.74 24.16 -23.99
CA SER A 369 23.78 24.82 -23.17
C SER A 369 25.10 24.07 -23.09
N ASP A 370 25.12 22.75 -23.29
CA ASP A 370 26.30 21.93 -22.99
C ASP A 370 27.05 21.49 -24.26
N ASP A 371 28.38 21.59 -24.21
CA ASP A 371 29.28 21.20 -25.31
C ASP A 371 29.29 19.67 -25.57
N VAL A 372 28.96 18.86 -24.55
CA VAL A 372 28.87 17.40 -24.64
C VAL A 372 27.53 16.93 -24.07
N PHE A 373 26.70 16.37 -24.93
CA PHE A 373 25.38 15.89 -24.55
C PHE A 373 25.43 14.42 -24.11
N THR A 374 24.99 14.11 -22.87
CA THR A 374 25.00 12.75 -22.33
C THR A 374 23.59 12.19 -22.09
N PRO A 375 22.99 11.51 -23.08
CA PRO A 375 21.65 10.92 -22.94
C PRO A 375 21.52 10.01 -21.71
N ARG A 376 22.59 9.27 -21.38
CA ARG A 376 22.63 8.29 -20.29
C ARG A 376 22.35 8.90 -18.91
N ARG A 377 22.89 10.09 -18.64
CA ARG A 377 22.73 10.79 -17.36
C ARG A 377 21.30 11.28 -17.18
N ASN A 378 20.70 11.78 -18.24
CA ASN A 378 19.33 12.24 -18.23
C ASN A 378 18.35 11.07 -18.03
N MET A 379 18.60 9.90 -18.65
CA MET A 379 17.78 8.70 -18.44
C MET A 379 17.84 8.21 -16.98
N TYR A 380 19.03 8.23 -16.38
CA TYR A 380 19.21 7.90 -14.96
C TYR A 380 18.40 8.83 -14.03
N LEU A 381 18.44 10.14 -14.28
CA LEU A 381 17.68 11.12 -13.50
C LEU A 381 16.17 11.00 -13.70
N TRP A 382 15.71 10.64 -14.90
CA TRP A 382 14.30 10.31 -15.14
C TRP A 382 13.84 9.10 -14.33
N GLY A 383 14.68 8.07 -14.20
CA GLY A 383 14.42 6.92 -13.33
C GLY A 383 14.19 7.33 -11.88
N ILE A 384 15.06 8.18 -11.33
CA ILE A 384 14.91 8.71 -9.95
C ILE A 384 13.61 9.50 -9.82
N GLY A 385 13.32 10.40 -10.77
CA GLY A 385 12.10 11.22 -10.74
C GLY A 385 10.82 10.39 -10.81
N TYR A 386 10.82 9.32 -11.62
CA TYR A 386 9.70 8.39 -11.71
C TYR A 386 9.49 7.64 -10.39
N SER A 387 10.56 7.10 -9.78
CA SER A 387 10.46 6.42 -8.48
C SER A 387 10.03 7.34 -7.34
N ALA A 388 10.50 8.58 -7.32
CA ALA A 388 10.06 9.56 -6.32
C ALA A 388 8.55 9.80 -6.44
N ALA A 389 8.06 10.09 -7.66
CA ALA A 389 6.64 10.30 -7.91
C ALA A 389 5.77 9.06 -7.65
N SER A 390 6.30 7.85 -7.87
CA SER A 390 5.55 6.60 -7.67
C SER A 390 5.37 6.25 -6.19
N VAL A 391 6.39 6.50 -5.38
CA VAL A 391 6.37 6.24 -3.94
C VAL A 391 5.41 7.17 -3.21
N ASP A 392 5.29 8.43 -3.64
CA ASP A 392 4.49 9.43 -2.93
C ASP A 392 3.06 8.98 -2.62
N CYS A 393 2.31 8.44 -3.60
CA CYS A 393 0.94 7.96 -3.35
C CYS A 393 0.82 6.46 -3.09
N THR A 394 1.94 5.74 -3.01
CA THR A 394 1.97 4.35 -2.51
C THR A 394 2.63 4.24 -1.15
N ALA A 395 2.98 5.37 -0.53
CA ALA A 395 3.60 5.48 0.78
C ALA A 395 2.85 4.68 1.86
N ALA A 396 1.52 4.67 1.82
CA ALA A 396 0.66 3.92 2.74
C ALA A 396 0.86 2.40 2.66
N ALA A 397 1.31 1.86 1.52
CA ALA A 397 1.64 0.44 1.37
C ALA A 397 3.14 0.17 1.52
N VAL A 398 3.98 1.07 0.98
CA VAL A 398 5.44 0.90 0.96
C VAL A 398 6.05 1.07 2.35
N PHE A 399 5.59 2.02 3.15
CA PHE A 399 6.20 2.26 4.47
C PHE A 399 5.88 1.16 5.50
N PRO A 400 4.63 0.65 5.62
CA PRO A 400 4.37 -0.51 6.47
C PRO A 400 5.17 -1.73 6.03
N PHE A 401 5.28 -1.97 4.72
CA PHE A 401 6.09 -3.08 4.22
C PHE A 401 7.58 -2.93 4.57
N ILE A 402 8.18 -1.76 4.37
CA ILE A 402 9.58 -1.52 4.74
C ILE A 402 9.77 -1.57 6.26
N GLY A 403 8.82 -1.05 7.04
CA GLY A 403 8.82 -1.14 8.51
C GLY A 403 8.78 -2.59 8.99
N TRP A 404 7.91 -3.40 8.39
CA TRP A 404 7.85 -4.84 8.63
C TRP A 404 9.18 -5.53 8.28
N LEU A 405 9.74 -5.26 7.10
CA LEU A 405 11.05 -5.78 6.70
C LEU A 405 12.16 -5.43 7.70
N ALA A 406 12.11 -4.24 8.33
CA ALA A 406 13.09 -3.82 9.32
C ALA A 406 13.03 -4.66 10.62
N VAL A 407 11.86 -5.19 10.96
CA VAL A 407 11.63 -6.00 12.17
C VAL A 407 11.87 -7.49 11.93
N VAL A 408 11.60 -7.99 10.72
CA VAL A 408 11.70 -9.43 10.39
C VAL A 408 13.15 -9.93 10.40
N GLY A 409 14.10 -9.11 9.95
CA GLY A 409 15.53 -9.42 9.99
C GLY A 409 16.34 -8.81 8.84
N ARG A 410 17.68 -8.80 8.99
CA ARG A 410 18.59 -8.14 8.03
C ARG A 410 18.61 -8.83 6.67
N THR A 411 18.52 -10.16 6.63
CA THR A 411 18.53 -10.94 5.40
C THR A 411 17.24 -10.74 4.63
N GLU A 412 16.12 -10.82 5.33
CA GLU A 412 14.76 -10.72 4.80
C GLU A 412 14.52 -9.31 4.25
N PHE A 413 14.99 -8.28 4.95
CA PHE A 413 15.00 -6.89 4.48
C PHE A 413 15.64 -6.76 3.09
N ILE A 414 16.84 -7.33 2.91
CA ILE A 414 17.57 -7.24 1.64
C ILE A 414 16.78 -7.94 0.53
N PHE A 415 16.24 -9.13 0.78
CA PHE A 415 15.53 -9.89 -0.25
C PHE A 415 14.18 -9.27 -0.62
N GLY A 416 13.43 -8.71 0.34
CA GLY A 416 12.21 -7.95 0.05
C GLY A 416 12.49 -6.70 -0.78
N LEU A 417 13.51 -5.93 -0.41
CA LEU A 417 13.96 -4.74 -1.14
C LEU A 417 14.44 -5.10 -2.55
N VAL A 418 15.20 -6.20 -2.71
CA VAL A 418 15.65 -6.71 -4.01
C VAL A 418 14.47 -7.17 -4.87
N GLY A 419 13.45 -7.82 -4.29
CA GLY A 419 12.23 -8.21 -5.00
C GLY A 419 11.51 -6.99 -5.58
N LEU A 420 11.31 -5.95 -4.77
CA LEU A 420 10.74 -4.67 -5.19
C LEU A 420 11.57 -4.03 -6.32
N MET A 421 12.88 -3.96 -6.13
CA MET A 421 13.83 -3.39 -7.08
C MET A 421 13.82 -4.10 -8.44
N ILE A 422 13.84 -5.43 -8.44
CA ILE A 422 13.82 -6.25 -9.66
C ILE A 422 12.51 -6.04 -10.41
N SER A 423 11.38 -6.05 -9.70
CA SER A 423 10.05 -5.84 -10.29
C SER A 423 9.95 -4.48 -11.01
N VAL A 424 10.26 -3.39 -10.30
CA VAL A 424 10.20 -2.03 -10.85
C VAL A 424 11.18 -1.86 -12.04
N SER A 425 12.39 -2.38 -11.92
CA SER A 425 13.41 -2.30 -12.96
C SER A 425 13.01 -3.09 -14.22
N PHE A 426 12.49 -4.30 -14.03
CA PHE A 426 12.02 -5.15 -15.12
C PHE A 426 10.87 -4.48 -15.87
N LEU A 427 9.90 -3.91 -15.16
CA LEU A 427 8.78 -3.18 -15.76
C LEU A 427 9.24 -1.94 -16.53
N MET A 428 10.16 -1.15 -15.98
CA MET A 428 10.71 0.02 -16.67
C MET A 428 11.40 -0.36 -18.00
N ILE A 429 12.21 -1.43 -17.99
CA ILE A 429 12.88 -1.93 -19.20
C ILE A 429 11.84 -2.46 -20.20
N ALA A 430 10.88 -3.26 -19.74
CA ALA A 430 9.85 -3.86 -20.58
C ALA A 430 8.97 -2.80 -21.26
N VAL A 431 8.49 -1.80 -20.51
CA VAL A 431 7.66 -0.71 -21.04
C VAL A 431 8.47 0.17 -21.99
N THR A 432 9.71 0.52 -21.64
CA THR A 432 10.58 1.31 -22.52
C THR A 432 10.82 0.58 -23.85
N ALA A 433 11.08 -0.73 -23.80
CA ALA A 433 11.26 -1.54 -25.00
C ALA A 433 9.97 -1.61 -25.84
N LEU A 434 8.83 -1.93 -25.21
CA LEU A 434 7.54 -2.06 -25.89
C LEU A 434 7.15 -0.77 -26.60
N VAL A 435 7.31 0.37 -25.94
CA VAL A 435 6.99 1.69 -26.52
C VAL A 435 7.97 2.05 -27.64
N SER A 436 9.26 1.75 -27.49
CA SER A 436 10.27 2.03 -28.52
C SER A 436 10.04 1.21 -29.79
N PHE A 437 9.52 -0.02 -29.67
CA PHE A 437 9.16 -0.86 -30.82
C PHE A 437 7.77 -0.54 -31.38
N GLY A 438 6.92 0.14 -30.61
CA GLY A 438 5.58 0.59 -30.99
C GLY A 438 5.62 1.71 -32.05
N ARG A 439 5.68 1.30 -33.33
CA ARG A 439 5.45 2.02 -34.60
C ARG A 439 5.27 3.56 -34.53
N GLN A 440 5.99 4.25 -35.42
CA GLN A 440 5.92 5.70 -35.70
C GLN A 440 4.50 6.33 -35.79
N ALA A 441 3.45 5.55 -36.05
CA ALA A 441 2.06 6.02 -36.06
C ALA A 441 1.54 6.45 -34.67
N MET A 442 2.01 5.85 -33.57
CA MET A 442 1.62 6.25 -32.21
C MET A 442 2.31 7.57 -31.78
N ILE A 443 3.46 7.86 -32.38
CA ILE A 443 4.36 8.98 -32.05
C ILE A 443 3.74 10.34 -32.40
N GLY A 444 3.03 10.43 -33.54
CA GLY A 444 2.36 11.68 -33.95
C GLY A 444 1.24 12.07 -32.99
N TYR A 445 0.48 11.09 -32.50
CA TYR A 445 -0.64 11.30 -31.58
C TYR A 445 -0.20 11.67 -30.17
N LEU A 446 0.88 11.05 -29.66
CA LEU A 446 1.49 11.39 -28.37
C LEU A 446 2.02 12.83 -28.37
N ARG A 447 2.70 13.24 -29.46
CA ARG A 447 3.28 14.60 -29.57
C ARG A 447 2.20 15.69 -29.69
N SER A 448 1.14 15.46 -30.48
CA SER A 448 0.02 16.41 -30.59
C SER A 448 -0.78 16.54 -29.29
N SER A 449 -0.77 15.51 -28.45
CA SER A 449 -1.57 15.45 -27.22
C SER A 449 -0.77 15.76 -25.96
N THR A 450 0.50 16.19 -26.06
CA THR A 450 1.37 16.50 -24.91
C THR A 450 0.70 17.44 -23.90
N GLY A 451 -0.02 18.47 -24.37
CA GLY A 451 -0.75 19.40 -23.50
C GLY A 451 -1.93 18.74 -22.76
N LEU A 452 -2.67 17.87 -23.44
CA LEU A 452 -3.80 17.13 -22.88
C LEU A 452 -3.30 16.09 -21.86
N ILE A 453 -2.21 15.38 -22.17
CA ILE A 453 -1.56 14.42 -21.28
C ILE A 453 -1.07 15.10 -19.99
N LYS A 454 -0.44 16.27 -20.11
CA LYS A 454 -0.03 17.07 -18.95
C LYS A 454 -1.21 17.48 -18.07
N ALA A 455 -2.33 17.88 -18.69
CA ALA A 455 -3.54 18.24 -17.98
C ALA A 455 -4.18 17.03 -17.29
N ILE A 456 -4.27 15.87 -17.95
CA ILE A 456 -4.74 14.61 -17.35
C ILE A 456 -3.89 14.29 -16.12
N GLY A 457 -2.56 14.35 -16.26
CA GLY A 457 -1.68 13.98 -15.19
C GLY A 457 -1.72 14.91 -13.98
N SER A 458 -1.93 16.21 -14.21
CA SER A 458 -2.14 17.19 -13.14
C SER A 458 -3.44 16.90 -12.38
N TRP A 459 -4.52 16.56 -13.09
CA TRP A 459 -5.79 16.16 -12.46
C TRP A 459 -5.67 14.85 -11.70
N MET A 460 -4.98 13.85 -12.23
CA MET A 460 -4.74 12.58 -11.54
C MET A 460 -3.95 12.78 -10.23
N MET A 461 -2.94 13.65 -10.21
CA MET A 461 -2.23 14.00 -8.98
C MET A 461 -3.14 14.68 -7.95
N ILE A 462 -4.02 15.59 -8.39
CA ILE A 462 -5.01 16.22 -7.50
C ILE A 462 -5.97 15.17 -6.93
N PHE A 463 -6.49 14.26 -7.76
CA PHE A 463 -7.39 13.19 -7.29
C PHE A 463 -6.69 12.21 -6.35
N ALA A 464 -5.44 11.84 -6.62
CA ALA A 464 -4.66 10.99 -5.72
C ALA A 464 -4.41 11.69 -4.37
N GLY A 465 -4.05 12.98 -4.38
CA GLY A 465 -3.86 13.75 -3.16
C GLY A 465 -5.17 13.96 -2.37
N LEU A 466 -6.27 14.23 -3.06
CA LEU A 466 -7.59 14.39 -2.45
C LEU A 466 -8.14 13.06 -1.92
N GLY A 467 -7.94 11.96 -2.65
CA GLY A 467 -8.29 10.61 -2.21
C GLY A 467 -7.49 10.20 -0.98
N LEU A 468 -6.17 10.44 -0.96
CA LEU A 468 -5.33 10.17 0.21
C LEU A 468 -5.71 11.05 1.40
N TYR A 469 -6.01 12.33 1.17
CA TYR A 469 -6.47 13.24 2.23
C TYR A 469 -7.78 12.76 2.84
N LEU A 470 -8.81 12.50 2.02
CA LEU A 470 -10.10 12.01 2.48
C LEU A 470 -9.98 10.66 3.19
N TYR A 471 -9.11 9.77 2.71
CA TYR A 471 -8.88 8.46 3.32
C TYR A 471 -8.29 8.58 4.73
N LEU A 472 -7.46 9.60 4.95
CA LEU A 472 -6.86 9.86 6.26
C LEU A 472 -7.76 10.69 7.18
N THR A 473 -8.64 11.55 6.66
CA THR A 473 -9.45 12.47 7.49
C THR A 473 -10.90 12.06 7.69
N GLU A 474 -11.57 11.53 6.65
CA GLU A 474 -13.01 11.21 6.65
C GLU A 474 -13.27 9.95 5.81
N PRO A 475 -12.97 8.77 6.35
CA PRO A 475 -13.07 7.53 5.60
C PRO A 475 -14.50 7.08 5.28
N GLU A 476 -15.49 7.48 6.08
CA GLU A 476 -16.91 7.26 5.80
C GLU A 476 -17.35 7.90 4.46
N MET A 477 -16.72 9.00 4.05
CA MET A 477 -17.03 9.61 2.76
C MET A 477 -16.48 8.80 1.59
N ILE A 478 -15.39 8.06 1.77
CA ILE A 478 -14.81 7.20 0.72
C ILE A 478 -15.67 5.97 0.48
N SER A 479 -16.23 5.37 1.53
CA SER A 479 -17.15 4.23 1.39
C SER A 479 -18.45 4.60 0.65
N MET A 480 -18.84 5.89 0.62
CA MET A 480 -19.92 6.38 -0.25
C MET A 480 -19.48 6.74 -1.68
N LEU A 481 -18.20 7.08 -1.89
CA LEU A 481 -17.68 7.56 -3.20
C LEU A 481 -17.14 6.43 -4.08
N VAL A 482 -16.62 5.35 -3.48
CA VAL A 482 -16.11 4.17 -4.17
C VAL A 482 -17.24 3.28 -4.71
N TYR A 483 -18.48 3.50 -4.27
CA TYR A 483 -19.64 2.66 -4.62
C TYR A 483 -20.77 3.39 -5.33
#